data_AF-A0A351L4I7-F1
#
_entry.id   AF-A0A351L4I7-F1
#
_cell.length_a   1.000
_cell.length_b   1.000
_cell.length_c   1.000
_cell.angle_alpha   90.00
_cell.angle_beta   90.00
_cell.angle_gamma   90.00
#
_symmetry.space_group_name_H-M   'P 1'
#
loop_
_entity.id
_entity.type
_entity.pdbx_description
1 polymer ?
#
loop_
_entity_poly.entity_id
_entity_poly.type
_entity_poly.pdbx_seq_one_letter_code
_entity_poly.pdbx_strand_id
1 'polypeptide(L)' 'MQSTRDRILERLDRLPETMLNEILQFIDSLVNRLPAVKGIPGKLLLDLAGSLPSEDASEMRQAIENDCGQVDFDEW' A
#
# COMPACT_ATOMS: atom_id res chain seq x y z
N MET A 1 26.17 8.47 19.56
CA MET A 1 24.78 8.82 19.22
C MET A 1 23.93 7.60 19.54
N GLN A 2 22.94 7.70 20.43
CA GLN A 2 22.16 6.56 20.89
C GLN A 2 21.14 6.14 19.82
N SER A 3 20.91 4.83 19.66
CA SER A 3 19.97 4.34 18.64
C SER A 3 18.52 4.70 19.02
N THR A 4 17.64 4.84 18.02
CA THR A 4 16.21 5.07 18.26
C THR A 4 15.59 3.96 19.11
N ARG A 5 16.08 2.71 18.96
CA ARG A 5 15.64 1.56 19.76
C ARG A 5 15.94 1.75 21.25
N ASP A 6 17.16 2.12 21.59
CA ASP A 6 17.57 2.26 22.99
C ASP A 6 16.80 3.41 23.68
N ARG A 7 16.57 4.51 22.94
CA ARG A 7 15.76 5.64 23.41
C ARG A 7 14.28 5.27 23.66
N ILE A 8 13.76 4.25 22.99
CA ILE A 8 12.41 3.74 23.23
C ILE A 8 12.41 2.91 24.51
N LEU A 9 13.36 1.98 24.66
CA LEU A 9 13.48 1.11 25.83
C LEU A 9 13.58 1.92 27.13
N GLU A 10 14.45 2.94 27.17
CA GLU A 10 14.59 3.81 28.35
C GLU A 10 13.30 4.54 28.77
N ARG A 11 12.40 4.80 27.82
CA ARG A 11 11.10 5.43 28.11
C ARG A 11 10.08 4.41 28.58
N LEU A 12 10.11 3.19 28.05
CA LEU A 12 9.21 2.11 28.46
C LEU A 12 9.45 1.69 29.91
N ASP A 13 10.70 1.65 30.37
CA ASP A 13 11.06 1.27 31.75
C ASP A 13 10.44 2.14 32.84
N ARG A 14 9.93 3.34 32.49
CA ARG A 14 9.33 4.29 33.43
C ARG A 14 7.81 4.26 33.46
N LEU A 15 7.18 3.45 32.61
CA LEU A 15 5.74 3.42 32.44
C LEU A 15 5.09 2.33 33.31
N PRO A 16 3.87 2.57 33.81
CA PRO A 16 3.08 1.54 34.48
C PRO A 16 2.56 0.50 33.48
N GLU A 17 2.29 -0.71 34.00
CA GLU A 17 1.87 -1.88 33.21
C GLU A 17 0.65 -1.62 32.32
N THR A 18 -0.31 -0.82 32.78
CA THR A 18 -1.51 -0.48 32.00
C THR A 18 -1.16 0.28 30.71
N MET A 19 -0.20 1.21 30.78
CA MET A 19 0.27 1.96 29.61
C MET A 19 1.16 1.09 28.71
N LEU A 20 1.92 0.15 29.27
CA LEU A 20 2.68 -0.81 28.48
C LEU A 20 1.76 -1.71 27.64
N ASN A 21 0.61 -2.11 28.18
CA ASN A 21 -0.41 -2.87 27.44
C ASN A 21 -1.00 -2.05 26.28
N GLU A 22 -1.30 -0.77 26.48
CA GLU A 22 -1.76 0.13 25.40
C GLU A 22 -0.69 0.27 24.29
N ILE A 23 0.57 0.41 24.69
CA ILE A 23 1.71 0.48 23.75
C ILE A 23 1.85 -0.82 22.97
N LEU A 24 1.69 -1.98 23.61
CA LEU A 24 1.76 -3.28 22.95
C LEU A 24 0.68 -3.40 21.86
N GLN A 25 -0.57 -3.06 22.19
CA GLN A 25 -1.67 -3.04 21.21
C GLN A 25 -1.39 -2.11 20.02
N PHE A 26 -0.80 -0.94 20.30
CA PHE A 26 -0.40 -0.01 19.24
C PHE A 26 0.71 -0.58 18.36
N ILE A 27 1.75 -1.19 18.95
CA ILE A 27 2.84 -1.85 18.20
C ILE A 27 2.27 -2.96 17.32
N ASP A 28 1.35 -3.80 17.83
CA ASP A 28 0.69 -4.83 17.04
C ASP A 28 -0.08 -4.24 15.86
N SER A 29 -0.77 -3.11 16.09
CA SER A 29 -1.44 -2.38 15.00
C SER A 29 -0.45 -1.85 13.95
N LEU A 30 0.74 -1.40 14.37
CA LEU A 30 1.79 -0.95 13.46
C LEU A 30 2.39 -2.11 12.67
N VAL A 31 2.62 -3.26 13.32
CA VAL A 31 3.13 -4.48 12.70
C VAL A 31 2.13 -4.97 11.64
N ASN A 32 0.83 -4.91 11.94
CA ASN A 32 -0.23 -5.27 10.98
C ASN A 32 -0.40 -4.24 9.85
N ARG A 33 0.03 -2.98 10.07
CA ARG A 33 0.11 -1.93 9.04
C ARG A 33 1.40 -1.97 8.24
N LEU A 34 2.43 -2.70 8.68
CA LEU A 34 3.58 -2.96 7.82
C LEU A 34 3.02 -3.57 6.55
N PRO A 35 3.40 -3.04 5.37
CA PRO A 35 2.76 -3.42 4.14
C PRO A 35 2.90 -4.94 3.94
N ALA A 36 1.82 -5.69 4.18
CA ALA A 36 1.65 -7.04 3.66
C ALA A 36 1.73 -7.00 2.13
N VAL A 37 1.35 -5.86 1.56
CA VAL A 37 1.42 -5.57 0.12
C VAL A 37 2.66 -4.71 -0.13
N LYS A 38 3.83 -5.35 -0.22
CA LYS A 38 4.88 -4.78 -1.07
C LYS A 38 4.32 -4.83 -2.49
N GLY A 39 4.18 -3.67 -3.15
CA GLY A 39 3.85 -3.65 -4.57
C GLY A 39 4.78 -4.59 -5.35
N ILE A 40 4.29 -5.18 -6.43
CA ILE A 40 5.11 -6.06 -7.27
C ILE A 40 6.23 -5.21 -7.89
N PRO A 41 7.51 -5.56 -7.72
CA PRO A 41 8.60 -4.86 -8.39
C PRO A 41 8.32 -4.76 -9.89
N GLY A 42 8.36 -3.56 -10.46
CA GLY A 42 7.98 -3.34 -11.87
C GLY A 42 8.73 -4.22 -12.87
N LYS A 43 9.97 -4.63 -12.55
CA LYS A 43 10.73 -5.60 -13.34
C LYS A 43 10.02 -6.95 -13.55
N LEU A 44 9.16 -7.37 -12.62
CA LEU A 44 8.38 -8.61 -12.72
C LEU A 44 7.14 -8.43 -13.60
N LEU A 45 6.72 -7.19 -13.89
CA LEU A 45 5.63 -6.91 -14.81
C LEU A 45 6.08 -6.96 -16.28
N LEU A 46 7.39 -6.98 -16.54
CA LEU A 46 7.93 -7.09 -17.90
C LEU A 46 7.54 -8.42 -18.57
N ASP A 47 7.35 -9.48 -17.78
CA ASP A 47 6.88 -10.77 -18.30
C ASP A 47 5.45 -10.70 -18.88
N LEU A 48 4.69 -9.67 -18.51
CA LEU A 48 3.35 -9.39 -19.05
C LEU A 48 3.41 -8.50 -20.32
N ALA A 49 4.58 -7.98 -20.69
CA ALA A 49 4.70 -7.12 -21.86
C ALA A 49 4.40 -7.92 -23.14
N GLY A 50 3.35 -7.52 -23.86
CA GLY A 50 2.90 -8.22 -25.06
C GLY A 50 2.13 -9.51 -24.80
N SER A 51 1.82 -9.85 -23.54
CA SER A 51 0.98 -11.01 -23.22
C SER A 51 -0.51 -10.76 -23.47
N LEU A 52 -0.92 -9.51 -23.69
CA LEU A 52 -2.31 -9.14 -23.96
C LEU A 52 -2.64 -9.47 -25.43
N PRO A 53 -3.59 -10.39 -25.70
CA PRO A 53 -4.08 -10.65 -27.04
C PRO A 53 -4.64 -9.38 -27.70
N SER A 54 -4.54 -9.28 -29.02
CA SER A 54 -5.03 -8.11 -29.76
C SER A 54 -6.55 -7.91 -29.64
N GLU A 55 -7.29 -9.00 -29.51
CA GLU A 55 -8.75 -9.00 -29.32
C GLU A 55 -9.11 -8.36 -27.98
N ASP A 56 -8.56 -8.90 -26.88
CA ASP A 56 -8.71 -8.33 -25.53
C ASP A 56 -8.29 -6.84 -25.48
N ALA A 57 -7.18 -6.49 -26.14
CA ALA A 57 -6.72 -5.10 -26.22
C ALA A 57 -7.71 -4.19 -26.98
N SER A 58 -8.39 -4.71 -27.99
CA SER A 58 -9.42 -4.00 -28.75
C SER A 58 -10.69 -3.81 -27.92
N GLU A 59 -11.12 -4.83 -27.19
CA GLU A 59 -12.28 -4.76 -26.29
C GLU A 59 -12.04 -3.74 -25.16
N MET A 60 -10.87 -3.79 -24.54
CA MET A 60 -10.48 -2.81 -23.52
C MET A 60 -10.49 -1.38 -24.06
N ARG A 61 -9.97 -1.18 -25.29
CA ARG A 61 -9.98 0.14 -25.94
C ARG A 61 -11.39 0.64 -26.17
N GLN A 62 -12.27 -0.21 -26.67
CA GLN A 62 -13.67 0.14 -26.94
C GLN A 62 -14.42 0.48 -25.65
N ALA A 63 -14.20 -0.27 -24.56
CA ALA A 63 -14.78 0.03 -23.25
C ALA A 63 -14.30 1.39 -22.72
N ILE A 64 -13.01 1.71 -22.86
CA ILE A 64 -12.46 3.01 -22.47
C ILE A 64 -13.12 4.13 -23.28
N GLU A 65 -13.20 4.01 -24.61
CA GLU A 65 -13.75 5.05 -25.48
C GLU A 65 -15.25 5.30 -25.24
N ASN A 66 -16.00 4.25 -24.92
CA ASN A 66 -17.44 4.34 -24.71
C ASN A 66 -17.83 4.83 -23.30
N ASP A 67 -17.09 4.41 -22.26
CA ASP A 67 -17.51 4.63 -20.86
C ASP A 67 -16.61 5.57 -20.05
N CYS A 68 -15.32 5.71 -20.40
CA CYS A 68 -14.33 6.48 -19.61
C CYS A 68 -13.70 7.67 -20.38
N GLY A 69 -13.69 7.61 -21.70
CA GLY A 69 -13.07 8.61 -22.59
C GLY A 69 -14.03 9.72 -23.01
N GLN A 70 -15.32 9.57 -22.73
CA GLN A 70 -16.33 10.62 -22.86
C GLN A 70 -16.19 11.57 -21.65
N VAL A 71 -15.31 12.55 -21.76
CA VAL A 71 -15.29 13.66 -20.80
C VAL A 71 -16.48 14.54 -21.13
N ASP A 72 -17.54 14.45 -20.32
CA ASP A 72 -18.62 15.43 -20.37
C ASP A 72 -18.12 16.74 -19.76
N PHE A 73 -17.91 17.74 -20.61
CA PHE A 73 -17.44 19.07 -20.20
C PHE A 73 -18.55 19.89 -19.50
N ASP A 74 -19.80 19.45 -19.57
CA ASP A 74 -20.96 20.11 -18.97
C ASP A 74 -21.37 19.49 -17.62
N GLU A 75 -20.77 18.36 -17.21
CA GLU A 75 -21.00 17.70 -15.92
C GLU A 75 -20.08 18.15 -14.76
N TRP A 76 -19.30 19.24 -14.92
CA TRP A 76 -18.42 19.81 -13.88
C TRP A 76 -18.72 21.27 -13.53
#